data_AF-A0AAR5Q1L3-F1
#
_entry.id   AF-A0AAR5Q1L3-F1
#
_cell.length_a   1.000
_cell.length_b   1.000
_cell.length_c   1.000
_cell.angle_alpha   90.00
_cell.angle_beta   90.00
_cell.angle_gamma   90.00
#
_symmetry.space_group_name_H-M   'P 1'
#
loop_
_entity.id
_entity.type
_entity.pdbx_description
1 polymer ?
#
loop_
_entity_poly.entity_id
_entity_poly.type
_entity_poly.pdbx_seq_one_letter_code
_entity_poly.pdbx_strand_id
1 'polypeptide(L)'
;MGMLFPCLLAGILNGCALQIFREPMKVGNGPLIALYIFIFTTFILLWSIRLYPRNLRKLGKFQPIIEFFTAEFLMEDLIIDFWFPLEAFFLELLPAIAQNIDDWVSAGGWSAEVITDFLKSEASGFYASYTLALFFFLATLHSSRVIDLRTLTQDGPRRFCREICFKTKTGIRRILRKFGFRKKRKVNINEQRNTHQTIDSFNSRQKLHKNRCQSQEYCPLHNLICKTDSDSEFDFFKGFAATSKSNS
;
A
#
# COMPACT_ATOMS: atom_id res chain seq x y z
N MET A 1 -0.24 1.39 -16.23
CA MET A 1 0.52 0.52 -15.31
C MET A 1 1.66 -0.05 -16.13
N GLY A 2 2.86 -0.23 -15.56
CA GLY A 2 3.96 -0.92 -16.27
C GLY A 2 3.57 -2.36 -16.62
N MET A 3 4.43 -3.10 -17.30
CA MET A 3 4.20 -4.53 -17.54
C MET A 3 4.47 -5.31 -16.25
N LEU A 4 3.51 -6.10 -15.77
CA LEU A 4 3.63 -6.81 -14.47
C LEU A 4 4.72 -7.85 -14.49
N PHE A 5 4.90 -8.41 -15.67
CA PHE A 5 5.72 -9.56 -15.87
C PHE A 5 7.22 -9.26 -15.62
N PRO A 6 7.85 -8.21 -16.21
CA PRO A 6 9.24 -7.86 -15.90
C PRO A 6 9.51 -7.62 -14.42
N CYS A 7 8.68 -6.83 -13.74
CA CYS A 7 8.88 -6.54 -12.31
C CYS A 7 8.68 -7.78 -11.44
N LEU A 8 7.71 -8.63 -11.79
CA LEU A 8 7.46 -9.87 -11.05
C LEU A 8 8.61 -10.85 -11.21
N LEU A 9 9.13 -10.98 -12.44
CA LEU A 9 10.27 -11.85 -12.71
C LEU A 9 11.50 -11.39 -11.93
N ALA A 10 11.76 -10.08 -11.88
CA ALA A 10 12.85 -9.51 -11.09
C ALA A 10 12.70 -9.81 -9.59
N GLY A 11 11.48 -9.66 -9.06
CA GLY A 11 11.14 -10.03 -7.68
C GLY A 11 11.39 -11.50 -7.35
N ILE A 12 11.06 -12.41 -8.27
CA ILE A 12 11.31 -13.84 -8.11
C ILE A 12 12.81 -14.13 -8.15
N LEU A 13 13.54 -13.50 -9.07
CA LEU A 13 14.99 -13.69 -9.24
C LEU A 13 15.74 -13.32 -7.94
N ASN A 14 15.45 -12.13 -7.42
CA ASN A 14 15.99 -11.64 -6.14
C ASN A 14 15.53 -12.50 -4.95
N GLY A 15 14.27 -12.96 -4.95
CA GLY A 15 13.76 -13.87 -3.92
C GLY A 15 14.47 -15.24 -3.92
N CYS A 16 14.98 -15.68 -5.07
CA CYS A 16 15.80 -16.88 -5.20
C CYS A 16 17.30 -16.64 -4.95
N ALA A 17 17.69 -15.43 -4.52
CA ALA A 17 19.07 -15.01 -4.34
C ALA A 17 19.94 -15.16 -5.61
N LEU A 18 19.32 -15.12 -6.79
CA LEU A 18 20.01 -15.08 -8.07
C LEU A 18 20.22 -13.61 -8.41
N GLN A 19 21.47 -13.13 -8.34
CA GLN A 19 21.84 -11.76 -8.70
C GLN A 19 22.55 -11.76 -10.05
N ILE A 20 22.22 -10.80 -10.90
CA ILE A 20 22.76 -10.63 -12.25
C ILE A 20 23.85 -9.56 -12.25
N PHE A 21 23.65 -8.45 -11.55
CA PHE A 21 24.54 -7.29 -11.66
C PHE A 21 25.57 -7.21 -10.54
N ARG A 22 25.20 -7.60 -9.32
CA ARG A 22 26.08 -7.54 -8.16
C ARG A 22 26.39 -8.93 -7.60
N GLU A 23 27.53 -9.02 -6.91
CA GLU A 23 27.90 -10.24 -6.20
C GLU A 23 27.07 -10.38 -4.92
N PRO A 24 26.61 -11.60 -4.60
CA PRO A 24 25.85 -11.83 -3.38
C PRO A 24 26.74 -11.52 -2.19
N MET A 25 26.36 -10.48 -1.43
CA MET A 25 26.94 -10.26 -0.12
C MET A 25 26.78 -11.53 0.71
N LYS A 26 27.81 -11.88 1.47
CA LYS A 26 27.70 -12.88 2.54
C LYS A 26 26.87 -12.27 3.66
N VAL A 27 25.56 -12.21 3.46
CA VAL A 27 24.61 -11.79 4.49
C VAL A 27 24.63 -12.88 5.55
N GLY A 28 24.82 -12.49 6.81
CA GLY A 28 24.78 -13.42 7.95
C GLY A 28 23.40 -14.05 8.13
N ASN A 29 23.17 -14.68 9.29
CA ASN A 29 21.87 -15.26 9.65
C ASN A 29 20.83 -14.16 9.96
N GLY A 30 20.47 -13.36 8.95
CA GLY A 30 19.43 -12.34 9.04
C GLY A 30 18.01 -12.95 8.97
N PRO A 31 16.99 -12.20 9.41
CA PRO A 31 15.60 -12.63 9.32
C PRO A 31 15.12 -12.68 7.87
N LEU A 32 15.21 -13.86 7.25
CA LEU A 32 14.81 -14.10 5.85
C LEU A 32 13.40 -13.60 5.51
N ILE A 33 12.45 -13.73 6.44
CA ILE A 33 11.07 -13.27 6.25
C ILE A 33 11.02 -11.74 6.10
N ALA A 34 11.85 -10.99 6.82
CA ALA A 34 11.87 -9.52 6.72
C ALA A 34 12.38 -9.09 5.34
N LEU A 35 13.44 -9.75 4.86
CA LEU A 35 13.96 -9.55 3.49
C LEU A 35 12.87 -9.85 2.44
N TYR A 36 12.11 -10.93 2.57
CA TYR A 36 11.02 -11.22 1.63
C TYR A 36 9.91 -10.16 1.66
N ILE A 37 9.56 -9.65 2.84
CA ILE A 37 8.61 -8.55 2.97
C ILE A 37 9.16 -7.30 2.27
N PHE A 38 10.46 -7.01 2.44
CA PHE A 38 11.10 -5.89 1.77
C PHE A 38 11.14 -6.06 0.24
N ILE A 39 11.56 -7.22 -0.28
CA ILE A 39 11.56 -7.53 -1.73
C ILE A 39 10.15 -7.36 -2.30
N PHE A 40 9.13 -7.89 -1.62
CA PHE A 40 7.74 -7.75 -2.05
C PHE A 40 7.27 -6.29 -2.02
N THR A 41 7.69 -5.53 -1.01
CA THR A 41 7.42 -4.10 -0.89
C THR A 41 8.04 -3.34 -2.06
N THR A 42 9.31 -3.58 -2.35
CA THR A 42 10.04 -2.99 -3.48
C THR A 42 9.39 -3.36 -4.80
N PHE A 43 8.95 -4.60 -4.97
CA PHE A 43 8.15 -5.01 -6.14
C PHE A 43 6.89 -4.14 -6.29
N ILE A 44 6.08 -3.97 -5.23
CA ILE A 44 4.88 -3.14 -5.28
C ILE A 44 5.24 -1.68 -5.58
N LEU A 45 6.32 -1.17 -4.98
CA LEU A 45 6.79 0.19 -5.19
C LEU A 45 7.17 0.39 -6.66
N LEU A 46 8.06 -0.43 -7.20
CA LEU A 46 8.49 -0.44 -8.60
C LEU A 46 7.31 -0.62 -9.57
N TRP A 47 6.34 -1.46 -9.20
CA TRP A 47 5.11 -1.67 -9.95
C TRP A 47 4.21 -0.43 -9.97
N SER A 48 4.13 0.29 -8.84
CA SER A 48 3.30 1.47 -8.67
C SER A 48 3.90 2.71 -9.35
N ILE A 49 5.24 2.83 -9.29
CA ILE A 49 5.98 3.89 -9.93
C ILE A 49 6.01 3.61 -11.42
N ARG A 50 5.69 4.61 -12.23
CA ARG A 50 5.90 4.52 -13.68
C ARG A 50 7.39 4.73 -13.95
N LEU A 51 8.20 3.72 -13.66
CA LEU A 51 9.67 3.76 -13.77
C LEU A 51 10.14 4.26 -15.13
N TYR A 52 9.36 4.00 -16.17
CA TYR A 52 9.70 4.37 -17.53
C TYR A 52 9.10 5.72 -17.96
N PRO A 53 9.94 6.73 -18.29
CA PRO A 53 9.50 7.94 -18.95
C PRO A 53 8.82 7.58 -20.27
N ARG A 54 7.80 8.36 -20.66
CA ARG A 54 6.98 8.09 -21.86
C ARG A 54 7.82 7.92 -23.13
N ASN A 55 8.99 8.52 -23.18
CA ASN A 55 9.89 8.52 -24.33
C ASN A 55 10.50 7.14 -24.62
N LEU A 56 10.81 6.34 -23.59
CA LEU A 56 11.38 5.00 -23.74
C LEU A 56 10.34 3.93 -24.13
N ARG A 57 9.05 4.25 -24.06
CA ARG A 57 7.97 3.36 -24.52
C ARG A 57 7.92 3.20 -26.04
N LYS A 58 8.72 3.97 -26.78
CA LYS A 58 8.82 3.88 -28.25
C LYS A 58 9.76 2.76 -28.72
N LEU A 59 10.47 2.06 -27.84
CA LEU A 59 11.45 1.02 -28.20
C LEU A 59 10.86 -0.29 -28.76
N GLY A 60 9.54 -0.37 -28.94
CA GLY A 60 8.90 -1.51 -29.59
C GLY A 60 9.13 -2.84 -28.85
N LYS A 61 9.62 -3.87 -29.55
CA LYS A 61 9.74 -5.25 -29.05
C LYS A 61 10.75 -5.43 -27.91
N PHE A 62 11.73 -4.53 -27.77
CA PHE A 62 12.76 -4.63 -26.72
C PHE A 62 12.35 -4.00 -25.39
N GLN A 63 11.23 -3.26 -25.36
CA GLN A 63 10.73 -2.63 -24.15
C GLN A 63 10.65 -3.56 -22.91
N PRO A 64 10.07 -4.78 -22.98
CA PRO A 64 9.97 -5.65 -21.79
C PRO A 64 11.33 -6.11 -21.25
N ILE A 65 12.32 -6.28 -22.12
CA ILE A 65 13.66 -6.73 -21.75
C ILE A 65 14.38 -5.62 -20.96
N ILE A 66 14.31 -4.39 -21.46
CA ILE A 66 14.93 -3.24 -20.79
C ILE A 66 14.17 -2.95 -19.49
N GLU A 67 12.83 -3.03 -19.49
CA GLU A 67 12.03 -2.91 -18.26
C GLU A 67 12.45 -3.95 -17.21
N PHE A 68 12.75 -5.18 -17.63
CA PHE A 68 13.24 -6.24 -16.74
C PHE A 68 14.60 -5.86 -16.14
N PHE A 69 15.60 -5.56 -16.97
CA PHE A 69 16.94 -5.22 -16.48
C PHE A 69 16.96 -4.00 -15.57
N THR A 70 16.15 -2.97 -15.86
CA THR A 70 16.04 -1.80 -14.97
C THR A 70 15.36 -2.14 -13.65
N ALA A 71 14.29 -2.94 -13.68
CA ALA A 71 13.61 -3.35 -12.45
C ALA A 71 14.52 -4.22 -11.59
N GLU A 72 15.26 -5.15 -12.22
CA GLU A 72 16.25 -6.00 -11.56
C GLU A 72 17.37 -5.17 -10.95
N PHE A 73 17.99 -4.28 -11.72
CA PHE A 73 19.05 -3.40 -11.25
C PHE A 73 18.60 -2.58 -10.03
N LEU A 74 17.44 -1.94 -10.09
CA LEU A 74 16.91 -1.15 -8.97
C LEU A 74 16.56 -2.01 -7.75
N MET A 75 16.11 -3.24 -7.96
CA MET A 75 15.78 -4.13 -6.87
C MET A 75 17.05 -4.63 -6.17
N GLU A 76 18.06 -5.07 -6.92
CA GLU A 76 19.38 -5.42 -6.37
C GLU A 76 20.00 -4.24 -5.61
N ASP A 77 19.96 -3.05 -6.19
CA ASP A 77 20.52 -1.82 -5.61
C ASP A 77 19.84 -1.48 -4.28
N LEU A 78 18.50 -1.51 -4.23
CA LEU A 78 17.74 -1.27 -3.01
C LEU A 78 17.95 -2.35 -1.94
N ILE A 79 18.21 -3.60 -2.32
CA ILE A 79 18.49 -4.65 -1.35
C ILE A 79 19.90 -4.46 -0.76
N ILE A 80 20.90 -4.29 -1.62
CA ILE A 80 22.31 -4.31 -1.23
C ILE A 80 22.73 -2.99 -0.59
N ASP A 81 22.37 -1.85 -1.18
CA ASP A 81 22.86 -0.54 -0.74
C ASP A 81 21.92 0.13 0.26
N PHE A 82 20.65 -0.29 0.33
CA PHE A 82 19.67 0.29 1.22
C PHE A 82 19.22 -0.66 2.33
N TRP A 83 18.69 -1.84 1.99
CA TRP A 83 18.12 -2.73 3.00
C TRP A 83 19.16 -3.32 3.95
N PHE A 84 20.21 -3.97 3.45
CA PHE A 84 21.19 -4.61 4.33
C PHE A 84 21.93 -3.63 5.26
N PRO A 85 22.41 -2.45 4.79
CA PRO A 85 23.05 -1.49 5.69
C PRO A 85 22.09 -0.95 6.74
N LEU A 86 20.83 -0.70 6.34
CA LEU A 86 19.80 -0.23 7.27
C LEU A 86 19.46 -1.29 8.32
N GLU A 87 19.28 -2.55 7.90
CA GLU A 87 19.03 -3.67 8.81
C GLU A 87 20.19 -3.87 9.78
N ALA A 88 21.44 -3.88 9.29
CA ALA A 88 22.64 -3.98 10.13
C ALA A 88 22.70 -2.83 11.15
N PHE A 89 22.45 -1.59 10.72
CA PHE A 89 22.40 -0.44 11.61
C PHE A 89 21.36 -0.61 12.73
N PHE A 90 20.16 -1.09 12.42
CA PHE A 90 19.13 -1.33 13.43
C PHE A 90 19.49 -2.46 14.41
N LEU A 91 20.15 -3.51 13.92
CA LEU A 91 20.63 -4.62 14.74
C LEU A 91 21.74 -4.18 15.71
N GLU A 92 22.59 -3.24 15.32
CA GLU A 92 23.64 -2.67 16.18
C GLU A 92 23.11 -1.59 17.15
N LEU A 93 22.12 -0.80 16.70
CA LEU A 93 21.56 0.30 17.48
C LEU A 93 20.82 -0.17 18.73
N LEU A 94 20.10 -1.30 18.65
CA LEU A 94 19.31 -1.83 19.76
C LEU A 94 20.16 -2.18 21.00
N PRO A 95 21.24 -3.00 20.88
CA PRO A 95 22.17 -3.24 21.98
C PRO A 95 22.83 -1.97 22.51
N ALA A 96 23.18 -1.03 21.64
CA ALA A 96 23.78 0.25 22.05
C ALA A 96 22.81 1.09 22.91
N ILE A 97 21.52 1.14 22.53
CA ILE A 97 20.47 1.76 23.34
C ILE A 97 20.30 1.02 24.67
N ALA A 98 20.33 -0.31 24.65
CA ALA A 98 20.25 -1.11 25.87
C ALA A 98 21.36 -0.76 26.86
N GLN A 99 22.59 -0.63 26.37
CA GLN A 99 23.74 -0.27 27.20
C GLN A 99 23.60 1.14 27.77
N ASN A 100 23.17 2.10 26.95
CA ASN A 100 22.91 3.46 27.43
C ASN A 100 21.82 3.48 28.51
N ILE A 101 20.72 2.72 28.35
CA ILE A 101 19.67 2.64 29.38
C ILE A 101 20.22 2.04 30.68
N ASP A 102 21.02 0.97 30.57
CA ASP A 102 21.63 0.30 31.70
C ASP A 102 22.53 1.25 32.50
N ASP A 103 23.37 2.03 31.82
CA ASP A 103 24.27 3.01 32.43
C ASP A 103 23.49 4.12 33.15
N TRP A 104 22.40 4.61 32.56
CA TRP A 104 21.56 5.66 33.15
C TRP A 104 20.78 5.17 34.38
N VAL A 105 20.23 3.96 34.30
CA VAL A 105 19.43 3.36 35.38
C VAL A 105 20.33 2.98 36.56
N SER A 106 21.52 2.45 36.28
CA SER A 106 22.54 2.12 37.28
C SER A 106 23.04 3.37 38.01
N ALA A 107 23.20 4.51 37.32
CA ALA A 107 23.55 5.78 37.95
C ALA A 107 22.48 6.27 38.95
N GLY A 108 21.22 5.88 38.77
CA GLY A 108 20.12 6.17 39.69
C GLY A 108 20.01 5.20 40.87
N GLY A 109 20.76 4.08 40.88
CA GLY A 109 20.65 3.01 41.87
C GLY A 109 19.46 2.05 41.65
N TRP A 110 18.90 2.03 40.45
CA TRP A 110 17.81 1.13 40.05
C TRP A 110 18.40 0.04 39.14
N SER A 111 17.66 -1.04 38.89
CA SER A 111 18.04 -2.07 37.90
C SER A 111 16.92 -2.28 36.88
N ALA A 112 17.30 -2.42 35.61
CA ALA A 112 16.38 -2.67 34.49
C ALA A 112 16.78 -3.92 33.69
N GLU A 113 17.37 -4.91 34.37
CA GLU A 113 17.97 -6.12 33.78
C GLU A 113 17.05 -6.81 32.77
N VAL A 114 15.77 -7.00 33.10
CA VAL A 114 14.80 -7.66 32.22
C VAL A 114 14.62 -6.94 30.88
N ILE A 115 14.62 -5.60 30.90
CA ILE A 115 14.43 -4.78 29.70
C ILE A 115 15.72 -4.75 28.88
N THR A 116 16.85 -4.51 29.54
CA THR A 116 18.17 -4.43 28.89
C THR A 116 18.58 -5.77 28.29
N ASP A 117 18.29 -6.89 28.96
CA ASP A 117 18.57 -8.23 28.45
C ASP A 117 17.71 -8.56 27.24
N PHE A 118 16.43 -8.16 27.26
CA PHE A 118 15.57 -8.30 26.09
C PHE A 118 16.11 -7.50 24.91
N LEU A 119 16.49 -6.23 25.10
CA LEU A 119 17.07 -5.38 24.05
C LEU A 119 18.43 -5.87 23.53
N LYS A 120 19.21 -6.58 24.35
CA LYS A 120 20.47 -7.21 23.95
C LYS A 120 20.26 -8.56 23.23
N SER A 121 19.07 -9.15 23.33
CA SER A 121 18.76 -10.45 22.73
C SER A 121 18.63 -10.37 21.20
N GLU A 122 19.06 -11.43 20.51
CA GLU A 122 18.88 -11.59 19.05
C GLU A 122 17.41 -11.51 18.62
N ALA A 123 16.50 -11.96 19.49
CA ALA A 123 15.06 -11.91 19.25
C ALA A 123 14.57 -10.47 19.06
N SER A 124 15.07 -9.51 19.86
CA SER A 124 14.72 -8.10 19.70
C SER A 124 15.16 -7.54 18.35
N GLY A 125 16.34 -7.95 17.88
CA GLY A 125 16.84 -7.61 16.55
C GLY A 125 15.92 -8.11 15.44
N PHE A 126 15.45 -9.36 15.53
CA PHE A 126 14.45 -9.88 14.58
C PHE A 126 13.14 -9.10 14.64
N TYR A 127 12.62 -8.79 15.83
CA TYR A 127 11.40 -7.97 15.96
C TYR A 127 11.55 -6.59 15.34
N ALA A 128 12.71 -5.93 15.51
CA ALA A 128 12.97 -4.64 14.90
C ALA A 128 13.06 -4.73 13.38
N SER A 129 13.77 -5.72 12.83
CA SER A 129 13.83 -5.93 11.38
C SER A 129 12.44 -6.20 10.78
N TYR A 130 11.60 -7.02 11.43
CA TYR A 130 10.22 -7.21 11.00
C TYR A 130 9.38 -5.94 11.06
N THR A 131 9.52 -5.18 12.14
CA THR A 131 8.80 -3.92 12.31
C THR A 131 9.20 -2.90 11.24
N LEU A 132 10.49 -2.83 10.92
CA LEU A 132 11.04 -1.99 9.86
C LEU A 132 10.50 -2.41 8.48
N ALA A 133 10.54 -3.71 8.17
CA ALA A 133 10.00 -4.24 6.91
C ALA A 133 8.50 -3.93 6.75
N LEU A 134 7.71 -4.14 7.82
CA LEU A 134 6.28 -3.84 7.84
C LEU A 134 6.02 -2.33 7.71
N PHE A 135 6.85 -1.49 8.31
CA PHE A 135 6.77 -0.04 8.16
C PHE A 135 6.96 0.37 6.69
N PHE A 136 7.99 -0.13 6.01
CA PHE A 136 8.20 0.13 4.57
C PHE A 136 7.04 -0.38 3.72
N PHE A 137 6.51 -1.55 4.04
CA PHE A 137 5.36 -2.11 3.35
C PHE A 137 4.14 -1.20 3.47
N LEU A 138 3.81 -0.77 4.69
CA LEU A 138 2.70 0.14 4.95
C LEU A 138 2.91 1.51 4.29
N ALA A 139 4.12 2.06 4.35
CA ALA A 139 4.47 3.32 3.69
C ALA A 139 4.31 3.22 2.17
N THR A 140 4.72 2.10 1.57
CA THR A 140 4.56 1.83 0.14
C THR A 140 3.09 1.68 -0.26
N LEU A 141 2.29 0.98 0.54
CA LEU A 141 0.85 0.86 0.32
C LEU A 141 0.13 2.21 0.47
N HIS A 142 0.60 3.06 1.37
CA HIS A 142 0.10 4.42 1.52
C HIS A 142 0.47 5.29 0.32
N SER A 143 1.74 5.31 -0.08
CA SER A 143 2.25 6.07 -1.23
C SER A 143 1.57 5.66 -2.54
N SER A 144 1.32 4.36 -2.72
CA SER A 144 0.57 3.83 -3.88
C SER A 144 -0.94 4.08 -3.81
N ARG A 145 -1.42 4.81 -2.80
CA ARG A 145 -2.85 5.13 -2.53
C ARG A 145 -3.73 3.88 -2.41
N VAL A 146 -3.14 2.74 -2.04
CA VAL A 146 -3.89 1.52 -1.75
C VAL A 146 -4.54 1.65 -0.36
N ILE A 147 -3.82 2.24 0.59
CA ILE A 147 -4.28 2.45 1.97
C ILE A 147 -4.24 3.94 2.29
N ASP A 148 -5.25 4.43 3.01
CA ASP A 148 -5.21 5.77 3.59
C ASP A 148 -4.89 5.65 5.09
N LEU A 149 -3.75 6.21 5.51
CA LEU A 149 -3.37 6.24 6.93
C LEU A 149 -4.28 7.18 7.74
N ARG A 150 -5.02 8.10 7.09
CA ARG A 150 -5.99 8.97 7.79
C ARG A 150 -7.09 8.17 8.47
N THR A 151 -7.50 7.03 7.89
CA THR A 151 -8.49 6.14 8.51
C THR A 151 -7.98 5.58 9.85
N LEU A 152 -6.67 5.36 10.00
CA LEU A 152 -6.10 4.90 11.27
C LEU A 152 -6.32 5.92 12.39
N THR A 153 -6.13 7.21 12.08
CA THR A 153 -6.30 8.31 13.04
C THR A 153 -7.77 8.60 13.36
N GLN A 154 -8.66 8.55 12.37
CA GLN A 154 -10.07 8.94 12.53
C GLN A 154 -10.96 7.81 13.07
N ASP A 155 -10.74 6.59 12.59
CA ASP A 155 -11.65 5.45 12.76
C ASP A 155 -11.04 4.33 13.64
N GLY A 156 -9.77 4.47 14.01
CA GLY A 156 -9.03 3.54 14.85
C GLY A 156 -8.50 2.29 14.13
N PRO A 157 -7.66 1.50 14.82
CA PRO A 157 -6.90 0.40 14.22
C PRO A 157 -7.78 -0.75 13.70
N ARG A 158 -8.88 -1.05 14.38
CA ARG A 158 -9.77 -2.15 14.00
C ARG A 158 -10.45 -1.89 12.65
N ARG A 159 -10.91 -0.66 12.40
CA ARG A 159 -11.53 -0.26 11.12
C ARG A 159 -10.49 -0.21 10.02
N PHE A 160 -9.33 0.38 10.30
CA PHE A 160 -8.19 0.42 9.39
C PHE A 160 -7.79 -0.97 8.90
N CYS A 161 -7.56 -1.94 9.79
CA CYS A 161 -7.20 -3.31 9.40
C CYS A 161 -8.29 -3.99 8.55
N ARG A 162 -9.58 -3.74 8.84
CA ARG A 162 -10.69 -4.26 8.02
C ARG A 162 -10.68 -3.67 6.62
N GLU A 163 -10.41 -2.37 6.50
CA GLU A 163 -10.31 -1.67 5.21
C GLU A 163 -9.14 -2.23 4.37
N ILE A 164 -7.97 -2.41 4.98
CA ILE A 164 -6.80 -3.03 4.33
C ILE A 164 -7.18 -4.41 3.79
N CYS A 165 -7.72 -5.28 4.65
CA CYS A 165 -8.14 -6.62 4.25
C CYS A 165 -9.14 -6.58 3.09
N PHE A 166 -10.11 -5.67 3.12
CA PHE A 166 -11.12 -5.52 2.07
C PHE A 166 -10.51 -5.04 0.75
N LYS A 167 -9.68 -4.00 0.77
CA LYS A 167 -9.03 -3.43 -0.41
C LYS A 167 -8.04 -4.41 -1.02
N THR A 168 -7.19 -5.06 -0.22
CA THR A 168 -6.25 -6.09 -0.67
C THR A 168 -6.99 -7.26 -1.31
N LYS A 169 -8.04 -7.79 -0.66
CA LYS A 169 -8.85 -8.88 -1.22
C LYS A 169 -9.53 -8.47 -2.54
N THR A 170 -9.99 -7.24 -2.64
CA THR A 170 -10.61 -6.72 -3.87
C THR A 170 -9.59 -6.51 -4.98
N GLY A 171 -8.38 -6.02 -4.65
CA GLY A 171 -7.25 -5.89 -5.56
C GLY A 171 -6.81 -7.24 -6.14
N ILE A 172 -6.56 -8.23 -5.27
CA ILE A 172 -6.20 -9.60 -5.67
C ILE A 172 -7.29 -10.18 -6.59
N ARG A 173 -8.57 -10.03 -6.26
CA ARG A 173 -9.67 -10.47 -7.14
C ARG A 173 -9.64 -9.79 -8.51
N ARG A 174 -9.32 -8.49 -8.60
CA ARG A 174 -9.19 -7.79 -9.89
C ARG A 174 -8.02 -8.33 -10.70
N ILE A 175 -6.89 -8.59 -10.05
CA ILE A 175 -5.70 -9.17 -10.70
C ILE A 175 -6.01 -10.57 -11.21
N LEU A 176 -6.56 -11.46 -10.36
CA LEU A 176 -6.95 -12.82 -10.75
C LEU A 176 -7.95 -12.85 -11.92
N ARG A 177 -8.89 -11.90 -11.97
CA ARG A 177 -9.81 -11.75 -13.12
C ARG A 177 -9.09 -11.39 -14.41
N LYS A 178 -8.04 -10.56 -14.36
CA LYS A 178 -7.23 -10.20 -15.54
C LYS A 178 -6.41 -11.37 -16.05
N PHE A 179 -5.93 -12.22 -15.16
CA PHE A 179 -5.18 -13.45 -15.50
C PHE A 179 -6.08 -14.61 -15.99
N GLY A 180 -7.36 -14.37 -16.26
CA GLY A 180 -8.23 -15.39 -16.85
C GLY A 180 -8.70 -16.48 -15.87
N PHE A 181 -8.37 -16.38 -14.57
CA PHE A 181 -8.93 -17.23 -13.52
C PHE A 181 -10.38 -16.84 -13.21
N ARG A 182 -11.26 -16.95 -14.21
CA ARG A 182 -12.70 -16.94 -14.02
C ARG A 182 -13.08 -18.26 -13.36
N LYS A 183 -13.24 -18.27 -12.03
CA LYS A 183 -14.30 -19.13 -11.48
C LYS A 183 -15.59 -18.67 -12.15
N LYS A 184 -16.14 -19.48 -13.08
CA LYS A 184 -17.48 -19.29 -13.62
C LYS A 184 -18.41 -19.22 -12.41
N ARG A 185 -18.73 -18.01 -11.97
CA ARG A 185 -19.74 -17.81 -10.94
C ARG A 185 -21.03 -18.26 -11.61
N LYS A 186 -21.53 -19.45 -11.25
CA LYS A 186 -22.91 -19.83 -11.56
C LYS A 186 -23.77 -18.74 -10.91
N VAL A 187 -24.17 -17.75 -11.70
CA VAL A 187 -25.21 -16.81 -11.32
C VAL A 187 -26.45 -17.69 -11.21
N ASN A 188 -26.98 -17.84 -10.01
CA ASN A 188 -28.22 -18.56 -9.79
C ASN A 188 -29.32 -17.63 -10.32
N ILE A 189 -29.72 -17.82 -11.58
CA ILE A 189 -30.70 -16.98 -12.30
C ILE A 189 -32.08 -16.99 -11.62
N ASN A 190 -32.33 -17.92 -10.68
CA ASN A 190 -33.59 -18.01 -9.97
C ASN A 190 -33.89 -16.84 -9.02
N GLU A 191 -32.91 -16.00 -8.66
CA GLU A 191 -33.19 -14.84 -7.78
C GLU A 191 -33.67 -13.60 -8.56
N GLN A 192 -33.35 -13.48 -9.86
CA GLN A 192 -33.81 -12.35 -10.69
C GLN A 192 -35.27 -12.48 -11.17
N ARG A 193 -35.86 -13.68 -11.15
CA ARG A 193 -37.26 -13.85 -11.57
C ARG A 193 -38.26 -13.32 -10.54
N ASN A 194 -37.92 -13.35 -9.26
CA ASN A 194 -38.80 -12.86 -8.19
C ASN A 194 -38.72 -11.34 -8.00
N THR A 195 -37.57 -10.70 -8.28
CA THR A 195 -37.44 -9.24 -8.17
C THR A 195 -38.13 -8.50 -9.32
N HIS A 196 -38.16 -9.06 -10.55
CA HIS A 196 -38.88 -8.43 -11.65
C HIS A 196 -40.41 -8.46 -11.48
N GLN A 197 -40.98 -9.49 -10.86
CA GLN A 197 -42.41 -9.51 -10.52
C GLN A 197 -42.79 -8.48 -9.44
N THR A 198 -41.87 -8.13 -8.54
CA THR A 198 -42.13 -7.11 -7.50
C THR A 198 -42.03 -5.67 -8.02
N ILE A 199 -41.19 -5.41 -9.04
CA ILE A 199 -41.05 -4.07 -9.61
C ILE A 199 -42.24 -3.71 -10.53
N ASP A 200 -42.78 -4.68 -11.29
CA ASP A 200 -43.95 -4.43 -12.16
C ASP A 200 -45.24 -4.19 -11.35
N SER A 201 -45.37 -4.82 -10.18
CA SER A 201 -46.50 -4.58 -9.27
C SER A 201 -46.42 -3.22 -8.57
N PHE A 202 -45.21 -2.70 -8.30
CA PHE A 202 -45.02 -1.35 -7.74
C PHE A 202 -45.29 -0.25 -8.78
N ASN A 203 -44.84 -0.41 -10.02
CA ASN A 203 -45.08 0.55 -11.10
C ASN A 203 -46.57 0.65 -11.47
N SER A 204 -47.32 -0.45 -11.36
CA SER A 204 -48.77 -0.47 -11.60
C SER A 204 -49.55 0.33 -10.54
N ARG A 205 -49.11 0.28 -9.27
CA ARG A 205 -49.71 1.09 -8.19
C ARG A 205 -49.37 2.58 -8.28
N GLN A 206 -48.17 2.94 -8.73
CA GLN A 206 -47.81 4.36 -8.92
C GLN A 206 -48.58 5.03 -10.08
N LYS A 207 -48.89 4.30 -11.17
CA LYS A 207 -49.73 4.85 -12.26
C LYS A 207 -51.17 5.15 -11.82
N LEU A 208 -51.74 4.35 -10.92
CA LEU A 208 -53.06 4.62 -10.34
C LEU A 208 -53.07 5.84 -9.40
N HIS A 209 -51.99 6.06 -8.66
CA HIS A 209 -51.89 7.22 -7.76
C HIS A 209 -51.62 8.53 -8.52
N LYS A 210 -50.85 8.48 -9.62
CA LYS A 210 -50.55 9.66 -10.45
C LYS A 210 -51.79 10.22 -11.17
N ASN A 211 -52.74 9.36 -11.54
CA ASN A 211 -54.01 9.80 -12.13
C ASN A 211 -54.99 10.41 -11.12
N ARG A 212 -54.81 10.21 -9.81
CA ARG A 212 -55.61 10.90 -8.77
C ARG A 212 -55.07 12.26 -8.36
N CYS A 213 -53.79 12.54 -8.59
CA CYS A 213 -53.17 13.82 -8.23
C CYS A 213 -53.15 14.86 -9.37
N GLN A 214 -53.52 14.49 -10.60
CA GLN A 214 -53.64 15.45 -11.72
C GLN A 214 -54.99 16.17 -11.79
N SER A 215 -55.92 15.88 -10.88
CA SER A 215 -57.21 16.55 -10.77
C SER A 215 -57.26 17.64 -9.68
N GLN A 216 -56.13 18.00 -9.06
CA GLN A 216 -56.06 19.12 -8.11
C GLN A 216 -54.97 20.12 -8.52
N GLU A 217 -55.46 21.18 -9.15
CA GLU A 217 -55.12 22.59 -8.84
C GLU A 217 -53.69 23.08 -9.06
N TYR A 218 -53.55 23.78 -10.19
CA TYR A 218 -52.91 25.09 -10.32
C TYR A 218 -52.35 25.73 -9.04
N CYS A 219 -51.03 25.92 -8.99
CA CYS A 219 -50.40 27.04 -8.29
C CYS A 219 -48.97 27.26 -8.84
N PRO A 220 -48.67 28.38 -9.54
CA PRO A 220 -47.35 28.66 -10.09
C PRO A 220 -46.59 29.63 -9.19
N LEU A 221 -45.79 29.14 -8.23
CA LEU A 221 -44.84 29.98 -7.50
C LEU A 221 -43.84 29.09 -6.73
N HIS A 222 -42.71 28.75 -7.36
CA HIS A 222 -41.38 28.76 -6.74
C HIS A 222 -40.31 28.28 -7.74
N ASN A 223 -39.92 29.20 -8.63
CA ASN A 223 -38.55 29.28 -9.11
C ASN A 223 -37.75 29.92 -7.99
N LEU A 224 -36.77 29.22 -7.39
CA LEU A 224 -35.50 29.78 -6.88
C LEU A 224 -34.76 28.69 -6.11
N ILE A 225 -33.42 28.73 -6.23
CA ILE A 225 -32.42 27.92 -5.50
C ILE A 225 -32.04 26.61 -6.20
N CYS A 226 -31.38 26.77 -7.35
CA CYS A 226 -30.39 25.83 -7.88
C CYS A 226 -29.22 26.66 -8.43
N LYS A 227 -28.22 26.95 -7.59
CA LYS A 227 -26.83 27.28 -7.97
C LYS A 227 -26.01 27.69 -6.73
N THR A 228 -24.95 26.95 -6.46
CA THR A 228 -23.57 27.35 -6.07
C THR A 228 -22.92 26.11 -5.43
N ASP A 229 -22.13 25.37 -6.19
CA ASP A 229 -20.65 25.49 -6.31
C ASP A 229 -19.98 24.95 -5.02
N SER A 230 -19.34 23.77 -4.95
CA SER A 230 -18.29 23.17 -5.80
C SER A 230 -17.15 24.13 -6.12
N ASP A 231 -16.32 24.44 -5.12
CA ASP A 231 -14.88 24.77 -5.27
C ASP A 231 -14.25 25.06 -3.89
N SER A 232 -13.63 24.05 -3.25
CA SER A 232 -12.67 24.29 -2.15
C SER A 232 -11.85 23.03 -1.82
N GLU A 233 -10.97 22.60 -2.73
CA GLU A 233 -9.89 21.66 -2.40
C GLU A 233 -8.74 21.85 -3.39
N PHE A 234 -7.86 22.84 -3.19
CA PHE A 234 -6.48 22.85 -3.73
C PHE A 234 -5.74 24.11 -3.26
N ASP A 235 -5.24 24.12 -2.01
CA ASP A 235 -4.18 25.06 -1.58
C ASP A 235 -3.55 24.66 -0.23
N PHE A 236 -2.97 23.45 -0.13
CA PHE A 236 -2.29 23.01 1.11
C PHE A 236 -0.85 22.50 0.93
N PHE A 237 -0.24 22.57 -0.25
CA PHE A 237 1.10 21.96 -0.48
C PHE A 237 2.21 22.88 -1.01
N LYS A 238 2.12 24.20 -0.83
CA LYS A 238 3.19 25.14 -1.24
C LYS A 238 4.09 25.67 -0.10
N GLY A 239 4.00 25.13 1.11
CA GLY A 239 4.65 25.72 2.30
C GLY A 239 6.04 25.21 2.72
N PHE A 240 6.63 24.18 2.13
CA PHE A 240 7.80 23.50 2.76
C PHE A 240 9.14 23.54 2.00
N ALA A 241 9.29 24.39 0.98
CA ALA A 241 10.52 24.44 0.16
C ALA A 241 11.31 25.76 0.24
N ALA A 242 11.31 26.44 1.39
CA ALA A 242 12.02 27.72 1.52
C ALA A 242 12.61 27.98 2.91
N THR A 243 13.48 27.11 3.44
CA THR A 243 14.45 27.47 4.50
C THR A 243 15.59 26.45 4.55
N SER A 244 16.64 26.64 3.76
CA SER A 244 18.01 26.20 4.10
C SER A 244 19.01 26.80 3.10
N LYS A 245 19.24 28.11 3.26
CA LYS A 245 20.45 28.80 2.84
C LYS A 245 20.75 29.82 3.94
N SER A 246 22.03 29.92 4.30
CA SER A 246 22.63 30.87 5.27
C SER A 246 22.80 30.33 6.68
N ASN A 247 24.00 29.84 6.97
CA ASN A 247 24.94 30.33 8.00
C ASN A 247 26.08 29.29 8.07
N SER A 248 27.23 29.62 7.47
CA SER A 248 28.45 30.11 8.15
C SER A 248 29.12 29.02 8.99
#